data_AF-A0A7V3W4H2-F1
#
_entry.id   AF-A0A7V3W4H2-F1
#
_cell.length_a   1.000
_cell.length_b   1.000
_cell.length_c   1.000
_cell.angle_alpha   90.00
_cell.angle_beta   90.00
_cell.angle_gamma   90.00
#
_symmetry.space_group_name_H-M   'P 1'
#
loop_
_entity.id
_entity.type
_entity.pdbx_description
1 polymer ?
#
loop_
_entity_poly.entity_id
_entity_poly.type
_entity_poly.pdbx_seq_one_letter_code
_entity_poly.pdbx_strand_id
1 'polypeptide(L)'
;MRKIFVAVIACLVLASPALPQTGKPLKLDPVRSVETLLVNELTNAVLFLAVPPMVDPVIDQGSTTFSYFARPVYQLGLPGRHFATMVTPEGHLFNGSAELVFFTRGLKEINHRLYTLLDGWLPCIQYQLAENGIIYKVEAFQYWLDGEYGTRPVNFIRMTATNSGPRPAKAGLAVGHKFGTKDHRSQDMVRGNFNRFWTYEFKGNAAVRAGKIIYYFDEKPSRQWEMQGSPWREGKFFVLERWRVNSMVEYEFDLAPSESRSFTFKFPQEPVAQSPGAMAELSAADDSTYLNAMTKFWALAVSKGMTISLAEPKVVNASRAALVHNIMCQEYPKP
;
A
#
# COMPACT_ATOMS: atom_id res chain seq x y z
N MET A 1 -36.91 -28.45 1.08
CA MET A 1 -38.32 -28.04 0.92
C MET A 1 -38.47 -26.60 1.38
N ARG A 2 -38.94 -25.73 0.47
CA ARG A 2 -39.21 -24.31 0.68
C ARG A 2 -40.31 -24.09 1.73
N LYS A 3 -40.14 -23.12 2.62
CA LYS A 3 -41.24 -22.31 3.14
C LYS A 3 -40.79 -20.85 3.18
N ILE A 4 -41.22 -20.10 2.18
CA ILE A 4 -41.11 -18.65 2.10
C ILE A 4 -42.32 -18.10 2.87
N PHE A 5 -42.06 -17.35 3.94
CA PHE A 5 -43.07 -16.54 4.61
C PHE A 5 -43.14 -15.19 3.87
N VAL A 6 -44.28 -14.90 3.27
CA VAL A 6 -44.59 -13.57 2.73
C VAL A 6 -45.17 -12.74 3.88
N ALA A 7 -44.44 -11.72 4.32
CA ALA A 7 -44.96 -10.70 5.22
C ALA A 7 -45.68 -9.63 4.39
N VAL A 8 -46.98 -9.48 4.62
CA VAL A 8 -47.78 -8.38 4.07
C VAL A 8 -47.60 -7.18 5.01
N ILE A 9 -46.95 -6.11 4.53
CA ILE A 9 -46.84 -4.84 5.26
C ILE A 9 -48.06 -3.99 4.91
N ALA A 10 -48.94 -3.77 5.88
CA ALA A 10 -50.00 -2.77 5.82
C ALA A 10 -49.43 -1.40 6.25
N CYS A 11 -49.30 -0.46 5.31
CA CYS A 11 -48.96 0.92 5.63
C CYS A 11 -50.18 1.66 6.20
N LEU A 12 -50.24 1.79 7.52
CA LEU A 12 -51.09 2.78 8.18
C LEU A 12 -50.35 4.13 8.16
N VAL A 13 -50.90 5.10 7.43
CA VAL A 13 -50.43 6.49 7.44
C VAL A 13 -51.00 7.18 8.69
N LEU A 14 -50.15 7.39 9.70
CA LEU A 14 -50.45 8.29 10.81
C LEU A 14 -50.00 9.71 10.41
N ALA A 15 -50.97 10.58 10.13
CA ALA A 15 -50.71 12.00 9.89
C ALA A 15 -50.37 12.69 11.22
N SER A 16 -49.16 13.25 11.33
CA SER A 16 -48.80 14.21 12.37
C SER A 16 -49.16 15.63 11.91
N PRO A 17 -49.66 16.53 12.78
CA PRO A 17 -49.99 17.88 12.38
C PRO A 17 -48.72 18.75 12.34
N ALA A 18 -48.29 19.16 11.14
CA ALA A 18 -47.27 20.18 10.96
C ALA A 18 -47.91 21.58 10.86
N LEU A 19 -47.28 22.55 11.53
CA LEU A 19 -47.63 23.98 11.55
C LEU A 19 -47.69 24.61 10.14
N PRO A 20 -48.49 25.66 9.92
CA PRO A 20 -48.81 26.17 8.59
C PRO A 20 -47.63 26.95 7.99
N GLN A 21 -46.96 26.36 6.99
CA GLN A 21 -46.12 27.10 6.06
C GLN A 21 -46.99 27.72 4.96
N THR A 22 -46.96 29.05 4.88
CA THR A 22 -47.51 29.84 3.78
C THR A 22 -46.68 29.63 2.52
N GLY A 23 -46.97 28.56 1.78
CA GLY A 23 -46.44 28.30 0.45
C GLY A 23 -47.59 27.84 -0.43
N LYS A 24 -47.67 28.36 -1.68
CA LYS A 24 -48.65 27.89 -2.67
C LYS A 24 -48.66 26.36 -2.68
N PRO A 25 -49.83 25.71 -2.54
CA PRO A 25 -49.89 24.25 -2.52
C PRO A 25 -49.34 23.75 -3.84
N LEU A 26 -48.20 23.05 -3.80
CA LEU A 26 -47.78 22.25 -4.92
C LEU A 26 -48.95 21.30 -5.23
N LYS A 27 -49.56 21.44 -6.42
CA LYS A 27 -50.49 20.45 -6.97
C LYS A 27 -49.68 19.20 -7.30
N LEU A 28 -49.30 18.47 -6.26
CA LEU A 28 -48.75 17.14 -6.38
C LEU A 28 -49.93 16.24 -6.73
N ASP A 29 -49.91 15.72 -7.95
CA ASP A 29 -50.82 14.65 -8.36
C ASP A 29 -50.62 13.49 -7.36
N PRO A 30 -51.65 13.10 -6.59
CA PRO A 30 -51.53 12.08 -5.57
C PRO A 30 -51.07 10.74 -6.15
N VAL A 31 -51.40 10.45 -7.42
CA VAL A 31 -50.95 9.23 -8.11
C VAL A 31 -49.44 9.29 -8.35
N ARG A 32 -48.95 10.40 -8.91
CA ARG A 32 -47.50 10.59 -9.15
C ARG A 32 -46.69 10.64 -7.85
N SER A 33 -47.29 11.11 -6.76
CA SER A 33 -46.64 11.16 -5.45
C SER A 33 -46.47 9.77 -4.85
N VAL A 34 -47.50 8.93 -4.96
CA VAL A 34 -47.44 7.51 -4.55
C VAL A 34 -46.48 6.73 -5.43
N GLU A 35 -46.50 6.95 -6.75
CA GLU A 35 -45.52 6.35 -7.68
C GLU A 35 -44.09 6.75 -7.34
N THR A 36 -43.84 8.03 -7.06
CA THR A 36 -42.50 8.51 -6.70
C THR A 36 -42.01 7.89 -5.39
N LEU A 37 -42.88 7.81 -4.38
CA LEU A 37 -42.57 7.14 -3.11
C LEU A 37 -42.27 5.66 -3.32
N LEU A 38 -43.11 4.94 -4.06
CA LEU A 38 -42.90 3.52 -4.33
C LEU A 38 -41.62 3.27 -5.13
N VAL A 39 -41.36 4.08 -6.16
CA VAL A 39 -40.14 3.97 -6.97
C VAL A 39 -38.90 4.28 -6.13
N ASN A 40 -38.94 5.29 -5.27
CA ASN A 40 -37.82 5.62 -4.38
C ASN A 40 -37.58 4.52 -3.34
N GLU A 41 -38.61 3.97 -2.72
CA GLU A 41 -38.48 2.86 -1.77
C GLU A 41 -37.99 1.58 -2.44
N LEU A 42 -38.48 1.27 -3.65
CA LEU A 42 -38.00 0.12 -4.42
C LEU A 42 -36.54 0.32 -4.83
N THR A 43 -36.17 1.53 -5.25
CA THR A 43 -34.80 1.89 -5.63
C THR A 43 -33.87 1.83 -4.42
N ASN A 44 -34.30 2.32 -3.26
CA ASN A 44 -33.57 2.22 -2.00
C ASN A 44 -33.40 0.76 -1.56
N ALA A 45 -34.45 -0.06 -1.65
CA ALA A 45 -34.37 -1.49 -1.32
C ALA A 45 -33.42 -2.23 -2.27
N VAL A 46 -33.46 -1.93 -3.57
CA VAL A 46 -32.53 -2.49 -4.56
C VAL A 46 -31.10 -2.02 -4.29
N LEU A 47 -30.87 -0.73 -3.98
CA LEU A 47 -29.58 -0.21 -3.57
C LEU A 47 -29.09 -0.90 -2.29
N PHE A 48 -29.93 -1.05 -1.28
CA PHE A 48 -29.56 -1.68 -0.01
C PHE A 48 -29.22 -3.17 -0.17
N LEU A 49 -29.90 -3.88 -1.08
CA LEU A 49 -29.63 -5.27 -1.41
C LEU A 49 -28.44 -5.45 -2.37
N ALA A 50 -28.12 -4.44 -3.17
CA ALA A 50 -27.04 -4.45 -4.15
C ALA A 50 -25.72 -3.85 -3.62
N VAL A 51 -25.78 -3.05 -2.55
CA VAL A 51 -24.57 -2.51 -1.92
C VAL A 51 -23.91 -3.65 -1.14
N PRO A 52 -22.69 -4.07 -1.51
CA PRO A 52 -21.95 -5.03 -0.70
C PRO A 52 -21.84 -4.46 0.72
N PRO A 53 -21.96 -5.30 1.76
CA PRO A 53 -21.93 -4.82 3.14
C PRO A 53 -20.70 -3.93 3.32
N MET A 54 -20.92 -2.71 3.80
CA MET A 54 -19.83 -1.83 4.21
C MET A 54 -18.93 -2.63 5.14
N VAL A 55 -17.63 -2.56 4.89
CA VAL A 55 -16.67 -3.32 5.67
C VAL A 55 -16.78 -2.90 7.12
N ASP A 56 -17.02 -3.89 7.99
CA ASP A 56 -17.15 -3.65 9.42
C ASP A 56 -15.84 -3.02 9.93
N PRO A 57 -15.85 -1.79 10.50
CA PRO A 57 -14.65 -1.15 11.04
C PRO A 57 -13.92 -2.01 12.08
N VAL A 58 -14.57 -3.04 12.64
CA VAL A 58 -13.93 -4.07 13.47
C VAL A 58 -12.70 -4.71 12.80
N ILE A 59 -12.63 -4.76 11.47
CA ILE A 59 -11.45 -5.31 10.79
C ILE A 59 -10.17 -4.48 10.99
N ASP A 60 -10.29 -3.22 11.42
CA ASP A 60 -9.16 -2.30 11.64
C ASP A 60 -8.95 -1.94 13.10
N GLN A 61 -9.41 -2.79 14.03
CA GLN A 61 -9.23 -2.56 15.46
C GLN A 61 -7.77 -2.24 15.80
N GLY A 62 -7.54 -1.07 16.41
CA GLY A 62 -6.22 -0.57 16.77
C GLY A 62 -5.57 0.40 15.77
N SER A 63 -6.18 0.63 14.60
CA SER A 63 -5.76 1.69 13.67
C SER A 63 -6.32 3.05 14.09
N THR A 64 -5.49 4.09 14.04
CA THR A 64 -5.93 5.50 14.18
C THR A 64 -6.48 6.06 12.86
N THR A 65 -6.36 5.30 11.77
CA THR A 65 -6.80 5.66 10.43
C THR A 65 -7.98 4.78 10.04
N PHE A 66 -8.94 5.33 9.29
CA PHE A 66 -10.12 4.61 8.82
C PHE A 66 -10.23 4.75 7.30
N SER A 67 -10.66 3.68 6.62
CA SER A 67 -10.95 3.70 5.18
C SER A 67 -12.20 2.88 4.87
N TYR A 68 -13.11 3.49 4.11
CA TYR A 68 -14.33 2.84 3.61
C TYR A 68 -14.04 1.78 2.53
N PHE A 69 -12.91 1.87 1.83
CA PHE A 69 -12.59 0.92 0.76
C PHE A 69 -12.10 -0.40 1.34
N ALA A 70 -12.78 -1.51 1.07
CA ALA A 70 -12.38 -2.84 1.54
C ALA A 70 -10.92 -3.21 1.20
N ARG A 71 -10.44 -2.72 0.06
CA ARG A 71 -9.12 -3.02 -0.50
C ARG A 71 -8.47 -1.71 -0.97
N PRO A 72 -8.02 -0.87 -0.04
CA PRO A 72 -7.48 0.45 -0.38
C PRO A 72 -6.12 0.28 -1.05
N VAL A 73 -5.79 1.20 -1.95
CA VAL A 73 -4.47 1.29 -2.58
C VAL A 73 -3.95 2.72 -2.43
N TYR A 74 -2.64 2.86 -2.46
CA TYR A 74 -1.96 4.16 -2.45
C TYR A 74 -0.84 4.18 -3.47
N GLN A 75 -0.35 5.37 -3.82
CA GLN A 75 0.75 5.53 -4.75
C GLN A 75 1.94 6.21 -4.08
N LEU A 76 3.11 5.61 -4.24
CA LEU A 76 4.42 6.21 -4.02
C LEU A 76 4.94 6.63 -5.40
N GLY A 77 4.80 7.92 -5.71
CA GLY A 77 5.16 8.48 -7.00
C GLY A 77 6.02 9.72 -6.89
N LEU A 78 6.58 10.13 -8.02
CA LEU A 78 7.37 11.33 -8.15
C LEU A 78 6.87 12.12 -9.37
N PRO A 79 6.89 13.46 -9.34
CA PRO A 79 6.39 14.27 -10.44
C PRO A 79 7.24 14.06 -11.70
N GLY A 80 6.61 14.13 -12.88
CA GLY A 80 7.26 13.82 -14.17
C GLY A 80 7.45 12.34 -14.47
N ARG A 81 7.03 11.43 -13.59
CA ARG A 81 7.09 9.99 -13.82
C ARG A 81 5.73 9.47 -14.24
N HIS A 82 5.69 8.80 -15.39
CA HIS A 82 4.46 8.20 -15.91
C HIS A 82 3.95 7.05 -15.01
N PHE A 83 4.86 6.31 -14.38
CA PHE A 83 4.51 5.24 -13.46
C PHE A 83 4.85 5.64 -12.02
N ALA A 84 4.08 5.09 -11.07
CA ALA A 84 4.35 5.12 -9.63
C ALA A 84 4.60 3.70 -9.10
N THR A 85 4.82 3.55 -7.80
CA THR A 85 4.72 2.27 -7.10
C THR A 85 3.43 2.25 -6.30
N MET A 86 2.61 1.23 -6.50
CA MET A 86 1.37 1.03 -5.78
C MET A 86 1.65 0.35 -4.43
N VAL A 87 1.11 0.90 -3.35
CA VAL A 87 0.91 0.19 -2.09
C VAL A 87 -0.37 -0.62 -2.25
N THR A 88 -0.24 -1.95 -2.16
CA THR A 88 -1.36 -2.86 -2.40
C THR A 88 -2.29 -2.94 -1.17
N PRO A 89 -3.49 -3.54 -1.30
CA PRO A 89 -4.40 -3.73 -0.15
C PRO A 89 -3.79 -4.53 1.01
N GLU A 90 -2.79 -5.35 0.73
CA GLU A 90 -2.06 -6.14 1.71
C GLU A 90 -0.90 -5.36 2.37
N GLY A 91 -0.55 -4.19 1.84
CA GLY A 91 0.59 -3.38 2.28
C GLY A 91 1.89 -3.66 1.51
N HIS A 92 1.85 -4.45 0.44
CA HIS A 92 3.01 -4.72 -0.42
C HIS A 92 3.32 -3.56 -1.36
N LEU A 93 4.48 -3.61 -2.03
CA LEU A 93 4.84 -2.63 -3.05
C LEU A 93 4.83 -3.23 -4.45
N PHE A 94 3.93 -2.77 -5.30
CA PHE A 94 3.79 -3.18 -6.70
C PHE A 94 4.25 -2.07 -7.65
N ASN A 95 5.34 -2.28 -8.38
CA ASN A 95 5.90 -1.30 -9.32
C ASN A 95 5.44 -1.53 -10.78
N GLY A 96 4.46 -2.42 -11.00
CA GLY A 96 4.00 -2.81 -12.33
C GLY A 96 4.73 -4.00 -12.95
N SER A 97 6.01 -4.20 -12.61
CA SER A 97 6.84 -5.30 -13.12
C SER A 97 7.03 -6.45 -12.13
N ALA A 98 6.71 -6.18 -10.87
CA ALA A 98 6.95 -7.03 -9.72
C ALA A 98 6.21 -6.47 -8.48
N GLU A 99 6.05 -7.33 -7.49
CA GLU A 99 5.54 -7.03 -6.17
C GLU A 99 6.55 -7.48 -5.10
N LEU A 100 6.91 -6.57 -4.20
CA LEU A 100 7.76 -6.83 -3.04
C LEU A 100 6.86 -7.15 -1.83
N VAL A 101 7.08 -8.31 -1.23
CA VAL A 101 6.24 -8.90 -0.18
C VAL A 101 7.03 -8.97 1.12
N PHE A 102 6.38 -8.67 2.24
CA PHE A 102 7.00 -8.56 3.56
C PHE A 102 6.54 -9.69 4.48
N PHE A 103 7.44 -10.20 5.32
CA PHE A 103 7.17 -11.33 6.20
C PHE A 103 7.72 -11.10 7.60
N THR A 104 7.05 -11.67 8.60
CA THR A 104 7.60 -11.89 9.94
C THR A 104 8.40 -13.21 9.97
N ARG A 105 8.98 -13.53 11.13
CA ARG A 105 9.74 -14.76 11.36
C ARG A 105 8.98 -16.01 10.92
N GLY A 106 9.68 -16.93 10.24
CA GLY A 106 9.07 -18.16 9.73
C GLY A 106 8.28 -17.94 8.43
N LEU A 107 8.55 -16.85 7.72
CA LEU A 107 7.97 -16.51 6.43
C LEU A 107 6.44 -16.38 6.48
N LYS A 108 5.91 -15.82 7.56
CA LYS A 108 4.49 -15.45 7.65
C LYS A 108 4.27 -14.06 7.06
N GLU A 109 3.42 -13.98 6.05
CA GLU A 109 3.17 -12.74 5.30
C GLU A 109 2.56 -11.66 6.19
N ILE A 110 3.12 -10.45 6.14
CA ILE A 110 2.56 -9.26 6.77
C ILE A 110 1.46 -8.73 5.87
N ASN A 111 0.22 -8.91 6.31
CA ASN A 111 -0.96 -8.37 5.66
C ASN A 111 -1.51 -7.22 6.51
N HIS A 112 -1.43 -6.00 6.01
CA HIS A 112 -1.90 -4.82 6.73
C HIS A 112 -2.59 -3.82 5.80
N ARG A 113 -3.89 -3.62 6.05
CA ARG A 113 -4.80 -2.91 5.13
C ARG A 113 -4.61 -1.39 5.14
N LEU A 114 -4.35 -0.83 6.32
CA LEU A 114 -4.35 0.62 6.54
C LEU A 114 -2.97 1.13 6.87
N TYR A 115 -2.60 2.25 6.27
CA TYR A 115 -1.32 2.90 6.52
C TYR A 115 -1.55 4.37 6.81
N THR A 116 -0.60 4.95 7.53
CA THR A 116 -0.47 6.38 7.75
C THR A 116 0.57 6.96 6.81
N LEU A 117 0.54 8.28 6.64
CA LEU A 117 1.55 9.03 5.94
C LEU A 117 2.48 9.69 6.95
N LEU A 118 3.77 9.81 6.64
CA LEU A 118 4.71 10.58 7.45
C LEU A 118 4.19 12.03 7.62
N ASP A 119 4.20 12.52 8.86
CA ASP A 119 3.59 13.79 9.27
C ASP A 119 2.11 13.95 8.90
N GLY A 120 1.44 12.85 8.53
CA GLY A 120 0.05 12.80 8.09
C GLY A 120 -0.17 13.21 6.62
N TRP A 121 0.85 13.60 5.87
CA TRP A 121 0.67 14.08 4.48
C TRP A 121 1.84 13.82 3.51
N LEU A 122 3.05 13.54 4.00
CA LEU A 122 4.20 13.22 3.13
C LEU A 122 4.02 11.82 2.53
N PRO A 123 4.44 11.58 1.27
CA PRO A 123 4.25 10.30 0.59
C PRO A 123 5.28 9.26 1.04
N CYS A 124 5.27 8.97 2.33
CA CYS A 124 5.97 7.88 2.99
C CYS A 124 4.94 7.14 3.82
N ILE A 125 4.64 5.89 3.43
CA ILE A 125 3.69 5.06 4.16
C ILE A 125 4.34 4.47 5.41
N GLN A 126 3.55 4.40 6.47
CA GLN A 126 3.93 3.79 7.74
C GLN A 126 2.79 2.93 8.28
N TYR A 127 3.10 1.70 8.65
CA TYR A 127 2.17 0.82 9.36
C TYR A 127 2.90 -0.14 10.29
N GLN A 128 2.15 -0.75 11.19
CA GLN A 128 2.70 -1.68 12.17
C GLN A 128 1.81 -2.90 12.42
N LEU A 129 2.43 -4.04 12.67
CA LEU A 129 1.79 -5.29 13.06
C LEU A 129 2.41 -5.79 14.36
N ALA A 130 1.60 -6.10 15.36
CA ALA A 130 2.06 -6.77 16.58
C ALA A 130 1.82 -8.28 16.46
N GLU A 131 2.86 -9.08 16.67
CA GLU A 131 2.78 -10.54 16.64
C GLU A 131 3.77 -11.15 17.64
N ASN A 132 3.29 -12.06 18.49
CA ASN A 132 4.11 -12.81 19.45
C ASN A 132 5.04 -11.93 20.34
N GLY A 133 4.57 -10.75 20.74
CA GLY A 133 5.35 -9.81 21.55
C GLY A 133 6.40 -9.00 20.77
N ILE A 134 6.40 -9.09 19.43
CA ILE A 134 7.22 -8.27 18.54
C ILE A 134 6.31 -7.31 17.76
N ILE A 135 6.69 -6.03 17.73
CA ILE A 135 6.07 -5.02 16.86
C ILE A 135 6.92 -4.88 15.61
N TYR A 136 6.33 -5.18 14.46
CA TYR A 136 6.93 -5.00 13.14
C TYR A 136 6.42 -3.69 12.55
N LYS A 137 7.32 -2.74 12.29
CA LYS A 137 7.03 -1.48 11.58
C LYS A 137 7.56 -1.57 10.16
N VAL A 138 6.75 -1.17 9.19
CA VAL A 138 7.19 -0.95 7.80
C VAL A 138 7.06 0.53 7.49
N GLU A 139 8.12 1.11 6.95
CA GLU A 139 8.18 2.47 6.44
C GLU A 139 8.67 2.42 4.99
N ALA A 140 7.94 3.01 4.05
CA ALA A 140 8.33 3.00 2.64
C ALA A 140 8.02 4.32 1.94
N PHE A 141 8.96 4.78 1.12
CA PHE A 141 8.82 5.97 0.29
C PHE A 141 9.58 5.79 -1.03
N GLN A 142 9.36 6.68 -1.99
CA GLN A 142 10.08 6.68 -3.26
C GLN A 142 10.84 7.99 -3.45
N TYR A 143 12.06 7.90 -4.01
CA TYR A 143 12.82 9.06 -4.44
C TYR A 143 13.78 8.70 -5.59
N TRP A 144 14.33 9.71 -6.26
CA TRP A 144 15.29 9.52 -7.33
C TRP A 144 16.67 9.19 -6.79
N LEU A 145 17.23 8.05 -7.21
CA LEU A 145 18.59 7.66 -6.85
C LEU A 145 19.63 8.63 -7.41
N ASP A 146 19.37 9.14 -8.62
CA ASP A 146 20.26 9.98 -9.43
C ASP A 146 19.98 11.49 -9.29
N GLY A 147 19.38 11.91 -8.18
CA GLY A 147 19.05 13.31 -7.88
C GLY A 147 17.66 13.73 -8.34
N GLU A 148 17.18 14.87 -7.84
CA GLU A 148 15.83 15.38 -8.12
C GLU A 148 15.52 15.41 -9.63
N TYR A 149 14.35 14.92 -10.01
CA TYR A 149 13.92 14.77 -11.41
C TYR A 149 14.78 13.83 -12.28
N GLY A 150 15.62 13.01 -11.64
CA GLY A 150 16.41 11.98 -12.30
C GLY A 150 15.58 10.89 -12.98
N THR A 151 16.28 9.92 -13.56
CA THR A 151 15.65 8.86 -14.35
C THR A 151 15.42 7.58 -13.59
N ARG A 152 15.99 7.46 -12.38
CA ARG A 152 16.07 6.20 -11.61
C ARG A 152 15.41 6.32 -10.24
N PRO A 153 14.07 6.36 -10.20
CA PRO A 153 13.33 6.27 -8.94
C PRO A 153 13.48 4.89 -8.31
N VAL A 154 13.70 4.90 -6.99
CA VAL A 154 13.85 3.73 -6.15
C VAL A 154 12.92 3.89 -4.95
N ASN A 155 12.21 2.82 -4.61
CA ASN A 155 11.51 2.74 -3.34
C ASN A 155 12.50 2.33 -2.27
N PHE A 156 12.56 3.08 -1.18
CA PHE A 156 13.30 2.75 0.03
C PHE A 156 12.32 2.18 1.03
N ILE A 157 12.66 1.04 1.61
CA ILE A 157 11.82 0.33 2.58
C ILE A 157 12.65 0.03 3.80
N ARG A 158 12.20 0.51 4.95
CA ARG A 158 12.76 0.18 6.26
C ARG A 158 11.79 -0.70 7.01
N MET A 159 12.24 -1.91 7.34
CA MET A 159 11.50 -2.83 8.21
C MET A 159 12.17 -2.86 9.58
N THR A 160 11.41 -2.66 10.66
CA THR A 160 11.92 -2.66 12.02
C THR A 160 11.15 -3.66 12.87
N ALA A 161 11.84 -4.53 13.59
CA ALA A 161 11.26 -5.41 14.59
C ALA A 161 11.64 -4.90 15.99
N THR A 162 10.67 -4.71 16.88
CA THR A 162 10.87 -4.26 18.26
C THR A 162 10.26 -5.25 19.23
N ASN A 163 11.01 -5.68 20.24
CA ASN A 163 10.47 -6.52 21.29
C ASN A 163 9.68 -5.67 22.30
N SER A 164 8.36 -5.79 22.29
CA SER A 164 7.48 -5.10 23.23
C SER A 164 7.24 -5.87 24.53
N GLY A 165 7.78 -7.09 24.64
CA GLY A 165 7.67 -7.93 25.82
C GLY A 165 8.74 -7.67 26.89
N PRO A 166 8.51 -8.14 28.12
CA PRO A 166 9.45 -7.96 29.24
C PRO A 166 10.60 -8.98 29.26
N ARG A 167 10.67 -9.91 28.29
CA ARG A 167 11.69 -10.98 28.21
C ARG A 167 12.36 -10.97 26.84
N PRO A 168 13.61 -11.42 26.73
CA PRO A 168 14.25 -11.63 25.44
C PRO A 168 13.42 -12.52 24.51
N ALA A 169 13.39 -12.20 23.22
CA ALA A 169 12.58 -12.89 22.23
C ALA A 169 13.35 -13.09 20.92
N LYS A 170 13.09 -14.23 20.27
CA LYS A 170 13.58 -14.52 18.92
C LYS A 170 12.68 -13.89 17.88
N ALA A 171 13.22 -12.90 17.18
CA ALA A 171 12.55 -12.19 16.11
C ALA A 171 13.12 -12.58 14.74
N GLY A 172 12.44 -12.14 13.70
CA GLY A 172 12.91 -12.28 12.34
C GLY A 172 12.01 -11.56 11.36
N LEU A 173 12.57 -11.21 10.21
CA LEU A 173 11.85 -10.59 9.11
C LEU A 173 12.37 -11.14 7.79
N ALA A 174 11.51 -11.13 6.78
CA ALA A 174 11.93 -11.48 5.44
C ALA A 174 11.27 -10.59 4.40
N VAL A 175 11.93 -10.48 3.26
CA VAL A 175 11.41 -9.84 2.06
C VAL A 175 11.49 -10.83 0.92
N GLY A 176 10.44 -10.89 0.12
CA GLY A 176 10.36 -11.72 -1.07
C GLY A 176 9.83 -10.94 -2.25
N HIS A 177 9.99 -11.52 -3.44
CA HIS A 177 9.54 -10.94 -4.68
C HIS A 177 8.55 -11.89 -5.36
N LYS A 178 7.49 -11.37 -5.97
CA LYS A 178 6.65 -12.11 -6.93
C LYS A 178 6.37 -11.23 -8.14
N PHE A 179 6.00 -11.81 -9.27
CA PHE A 179 5.61 -10.99 -10.44
C PHE A 179 4.30 -10.22 -10.17
N GLY A 180 3.45 -10.77 -9.30
CA GLY A 180 2.23 -10.12 -8.83
C GLY A 180 0.96 -10.82 -9.30
N THR A 181 -0.12 -10.58 -8.57
CA THR A 181 -1.47 -11.02 -8.93
C THR A 181 -2.16 -9.92 -9.73
N LYS A 182 -3.31 -10.22 -10.35
CA LYS A 182 -4.15 -9.19 -10.97
C LYS A 182 -5.12 -8.54 -9.97
N ASP A 183 -5.24 -9.10 -8.77
CA ASP A 183 -6.28 -8.73 -7.84
C ASP A 183 -6.02 -7.35 -7.22
N HIS A 184 -6.86 -6.37 -7.54
CA HIS A 184 -6.75 -4.97 -7.09
C HIS A 184 -5.41 -4.30 -7.43
N ARG A 185 -4.76 -4.73 -8.53
CA ARG A 185 -3.63 -4.04 -9.15
C ARG A 185 -4.14 -3.38 -10.43
N SER A 186 -3.79 -2.10 -10.63
CA SER A 186 -4.12 -1.40 -11.88
C SER A 186 -3.50 -2.13 -13.07
N GLN A 187 -4.32 -2.49 -14.06
CA GLN A 187 -3.82 -3.17 -15.26
C GLN A 187 -2.95 -2.24 -16.12
N ASP A 188 -3.21 -0.93 -16.08
CA ASP A 188 -2.44 0.08 -16.81
C ASP A 188 -1.03 0.26 -16.22
N MET A 189 -0.82 -0.16 -14.97
CA MET A 189 0.52 -0.19 -14.37
C MET A 189 1.33 -1.40 -14.79
N VAL A 190 0.75 -2.45 -15.40
CA VAL A 190 1.48 -3.70 -15.68
C VAL A 190 2.58 -3.47 -16.72
N ARG A 191 3.82 -3.82 -16.36
CA ARG A 191 5.02 -3.62 -17.16
C ARG A 191 5.58 -4.95 -17.64
N GLY A 192 5.19 -5.30 -18.87
CA GLY A 192 5.62 -6.55 -19.51
C GLY A 192 4.86 -7.78 -19.01
N ASN A 193 5.22 -8.93 -19.57
CA ASN A 193 4.59 -10.21 -19.25
C ASN A 193 5.51 -11.09 -18.42
N PHE A 194 4.92 -11.89 -17.54
CA PHE A 194 5.64 -12.94 -16.83
C PHE A 194 6.27 -13.91 -17.83
N ASN A 195 7.53 -14.28 -17.58
CA ASN A 195 8.23 -15.28 -18.36
C ASN A 195 8.79 -16.38 -17.45
N ARG A 196 8.28 -17.60 -17.62
CA ARG A 196 8.71 -18.80 -16.88
C ARG A 196 10.17 -19.20 -17.15
N PHE A 197 10.78 -18.67 -18.20
CA PHE A 197 12.18 -18.91 -18.56
C PHE A 197 13.13 -17.84 -18.01
N TRP A 198 12.62 -16.86 -17.26
CA TRP A 198 13.50 -15.98 -16.50
C TRP A 198 14.29 -16.78 -15.49
N THR A 199 15.59 -16.49 -15.47
CA THR A 199 16.49 -16.98 -14.43
C THR A 199 16.50 -15.99 -13.27
N TYR A 200 16.48 -16.53 -12.07
CA TYR A 200 16.59 -15.81 -10.82
C TYR A 200 17.86 -16.26 -10.11
N GLU A 201 18.54 -15.34 -9.45
CA GLU A 201 19.72 -15.64 -8.64
C GLU A 201 19.94 -14.55 -7.60
N PHE A 202 20.80 -14.83 -6.62
CA PHE A 202 21.35 -13.80 -5.74
C PHE A 202 22.78 -13.48 -6.14
N LYS A 203 23.12 -12.19 -6.19
CA LYS A 203 24.46 -11.69 -6.51
C LYS A 203 24.85 -10.62 -5.52
N GLY A 204 25.70 -11.00 -4.56
CA GLY A 204 25.99 -10.16 -3.40
C GLY A 204 24.68 -9.84 -2.67
N ASN A 205 24.45 -8.54 -2.48
CA ASN A 205 23.29 -7.99 -1.76
C ASN A 205 22.08 -7.67 -2.66
N ALA A 206 21.97 -8.35 -3.81
CA ALA A 206 20.88 -8.14 -4.76
C ALA A 206 20.20 -9.45 -5.16
N ALA A 207 18.88 -9.38 -5.28
CA ALA A 207 18.11 -10.35 -6.05
C ALA A 207 18.10 -9.91 -7.51
N VAL A 208 18.41 -10.86 -8.40
CA VAL A 208 18.57 -10.61 -9.84
C VAL A 208 17.59 -11.49 -10.60
N ARG A 209 16.91 -10.90 -11.59
CA ARG A 209 16.03 -11.57 -12.55
C ARG A 209 16.47 -11.23 -13.97
N ALA A 210 16.85 -12.24 -14.74
CA ALA A 210 17.29 -12.09 -16.13
C ALA A 210 18.39 -11.00 -16.30
N GLY A 211 19.41 -11.03 -15.41
CA GLY A 211 20.52 -10.07 -15.43
C GLY A 211 20.16 -8.65 -14.97
N LYS A 212 18.98 -8.45 -14.37
CA LYS A 212 18.55 -7.17 -13.81
C LYS A 212 18.29 -7.27 -12.31
N ILE A 213 18.78 -6.31 -11.55
CA ILE A 213 18.50 -6.15 -10.12
C ILE A 213 17.02 -5.83 -9.97
N ILE A 214 16.30 -6.69 -9.26
CA ILE A 214 14.88 -6.50 -8.96
C ILE A 214 14.67 -5.88 -7.58
N TYR A 215 15.54 -6.17 -6.61
CA TYR A 215 15.66 -5.44 -5.36
C TYR A 215 17.04 -5.66 -4.73
N TYR A 216 17.42 -4.77 -3.82
CA TYR A 216 18.68 -4.80 -3.07
C TYR A 216 18.40 -4.77 -1.56
N PHE A 217 19.28 -5.37 -0.76
CA PHE A 217 19.17 -5.49 0.69
C PHE A 217 20.50 -5.15 1.36
N ASP A 218 20.50 -4.29 2.38
CA ASP A 218 21.75 -3.65 2.87
C ASP A 218 22.64 -4.58 3.70
N GLU A 219 22.04 -5.55 4.40
CA GLU A 219 22.75 -6.49 5.26
C GLU A 219 22.72 -7.91 4.70
N LYS A 220 23.79 -8.67 4.93
CA LYS A 220 23.80 -10.10 4.60
C LYS A 220 22.70 -10.84 5.38
N PRO A 221 21.80 -11.56 4.71
CA PRO A 221 20.72 -12.27 5.38
C PRO A 221 21.21 -13.53 6.10
N SER A 222 20.44 -13.95 7.12
CA SER A 222 20.64 -15.22 7.81
C SER A 222 20.38 -16.40 6.87
N ARG A 223 19.37 -16.27 5.99
CA ARG A 223 19.02 -17.27 4.97
C ARG A 223 18.55 -16.62 3.68
N GLN A 224 18.75 -17.34 2.57
CA GLN A 224 18.23 -17.00 1.26
C GLN A 224 17.38 -18.16 0.75
N TRP A 225 16.27 -17.85 0.09
CA TRP A 225 15.30 -18.82 -0.38
C TRP A 225 15.01 -18.59 -1.85
N GLU A 226 14.94 -19.66 -2.64
CA GLU A 226 14.40 -19.59 -4.00
C GLU A 226 12.91 -19.31 -3.94
N MET A 227 12.23 -19.97 -3.01
CA MET A 227 10.82 -19.88 -2.69
C MET A 227 10.60 -20.47 -1.29
N GLN A 228 9.44 -20.23 -0.69
CA GLN A 228 9.11 -20.80 0.62
C GLN A 228 9.27 -22.33 0.62
N GLY A 229 10.07 -22.85 1.55
CA GLY A 229 10.40 -24.27 1.64
C GLY A 229 11.54 -24.76 0.74
N SER A 230 12.09 -23.92 -0.14
CA SER A 230 13.28 -24.22 -0.96
C SER A 230 14.42 -23.25 -0.63
N PRO A 231 15.35 -23.63 0.26
CA PRO A 231 16.56 -22.85 0.50
C PRO A 231 17.36 -22.67 -0.79
N TRP A 232 17.91 -21.47 -0.99
CA TRP A 232 18.72 -21.21 -2.16
C TRP A 232 20.05 -21.95 -2.10
N ARG A 233 20.35 -22.67 -3.18
CA ARG A 233 21.65 -23.24 -3.46
C ARG A 233 22.29 -22.37 -4.52
N GLU A 234 23.54 -21.97 -4.28
CA GLU A 234 24.26 -21.04 -5.15
C GLU A 234 24.04 -21.38 -6.64
N GLY A 235 23.66 -20.37 -7.41
CA GLY A 235 23.33 -20.52 -8.83
C GLY A 235 21.97 -19.92 -9.19
N LYS A 236 21.49 -20.33 -10.36
CA LYS A 236 20.25 -19.83 -10.96
C LYS A 236 19.09 -20.80 -10.73
N PHE A 237 17.90 -20.25 -10.55
CA PHE A 237 16.66 -21.00 -10.44
C PHE A 237 15.56 -20.39 -11.31
N PHE A 238 14.46 -21.13 -11.47
CA PHE A 238 13.32 -20.74 -12.28
C PHE A 238 12.06 -20.67 -11.43
N VAL A 239 11.13 -19.81 -11.85
CA VAL A 239 9.82 -19.69 -11.22
C VAL A 239 8.78 -19.97 -12.30
N LEU A 240 7.92 -20.95 -12.07
CA LEU A 240 6.93 -21.39 -13.05
C LEU A 240 5.61 -20.61 -12.93
N GLU A 241 5.29 -20.12 -11.75
CA GLU A 241 4.04 -19.43 -11.45
C GLU A 241 4.26 -17.96 -11.08
N ARG A 242 3.52 -17.07 -11.76
CA ARG A 242 3.61 -15.61 -11.55
C ARG A 242 3.30 -15.14 -10.13
N TRP A 243 2.47 -15.87 -9.39
CA TRP A 243 2.04 -15.51 -8.04
C TRP A 243 2.97 -16.03 -6.95
N ARG A 244 3.91 -16.94 -7.29
CA ARG A 244 4.79 -17.56 -6.31
C ARG A 244 5.83 -16.56 -5.83
N VAL A 245 5.87 -16.34 -4.52
CA VAL A 245 6.93 -15.56 -3.88
C VAL A 245 8.24 -16.34 -3.99
N ASN A 246 9.26 -15.64 -4.45
CA ASN A 246 10.57 -16.14 -4.77
C ASN A 246 11.65 -15.13 -4.37
N SER A 247 12.92 -15.51 -4.55
CA SER A 247 14.07 -14.67 -4.22
C SER A 247 13.89 -14.02 -2.86
N MET A 248 13.72 -14.82 -1.80
CA MET A 248 13.45 -14.30 -0.46
C MET A 248 14.73 -14.21 0.35
N VAL A 249 14.88 -13.13 1.12
CA VAL A 249 15.95 -12.95 2.11
C VAL A 249 15.34 -12.91 3.50
N GLU A 250 15.86 -13.72 4.42
CA GLU A 250 15.37 -13.84 5.79
C GLU A 250 16.47 -13.49 6.79
N TYR A 251 16.11 -12.70 7.79
CA TYR A 251 16.94 -12.31 8.91
C TYR A 251 16.34 -12.90 10.19
N GLU A 252 17.15 -13.65 10.93
CA GLU A 252 16.83 -14.18 12.25
C GLU A 252 17.78 -13.57 13.28
N PHE A 253 17.24 -13.10 14.40
CA PHE A 253 18.01 -12.44 15.46
C PHE A 253 17.27 -12.47 16.80
N ASP A 254 18.03 -12.30 17.89
CA ASP A 254 17.49 -12.15 19.23
C ASP A 254 17.31 -10.66 19.56
N LEU A 255 16.26 -10.32 20.32
CA LEU A 255 15.99 -8.98 20.83
C LEU A 255 15.79 -9.04 22.35
N ALA A 256 16.56 -8.25 23.10
CA ALA A 256 16.29 -7.94 24.50
C ALA A 256 14.96 -7.16 24.66
N PRO A 257 14.41 -7.05 25.88
CA PRO A 257 13.22 -6.23 26.12
C PRO A 257 13.42 -4.79 25.61
N SER A 258 12.45 -4.28 24.85
CA SER A 258 12.48 -2.95 24.22
C SER A 258 13.56 -2.73 23.17
N GLU A 259 14.34 -3.76 22.82
CA GLU A 259 15.33 -3.67 21.74
C GLU A 259 14.63 -3.66 20.37
N SER A 260 15.18 -2.86 19.45
CA SER A 260 14.75 -2.77 18.07
C SER A 260 15.89 -3.11 17.12
N ARG A 261 15.59 -3.78 16.02
CA ARG A 261 16.50 -3.95 14.89
C ARG A 261 15.82 -3.61 13.58
N SER A 262 16.51 -2.87 12.73
CA SER A 262 16.00 -2.37 11.45
C SER A 262 16.83 -2.92 10.28
N PHE A 263 16.17 -3.14 9.15
CA PHE A 263 16.79 -3.54 7.89
C PHE A 263 16.22 -2.71 6.76
N THR A 264 17.08 -2.35 5.81
CA THR A 264 16.73 -1.49 4.70
C THR A 264 16.83 -2.25 3.37
N PHE A 265 15.81 -2.04 2.55
CA PHE A 265 15.66 -2.63 1.22
C PHE A 265 15.43 -1.53 0.20
N LYS A 266 15.94 -1.76 -1.01
CA LYS A 266 15.79 -0.84 -2.14
C LYS A 266 15.13 -1.57 -3.28
N PHE A 267 14.00 -1.06 -3.70
CA PHE A 267 13.17 -1.65 -4.75
C PHE A 267 13.04 -0.67 -5.91
N PRO A 268 13.91 -0.77 -6.93
CA PRO A 268 13.84 0.07 -8.10
C PRO A 268 12.45 0.06 -8.74
N GLN A 269 11.98 1.21 -9.23
CA GLN A 269 10.73 1.28 -9.99
C GLN A 269 10.81 0.43 -11.27
N GLU A 270 12.02 0.30 -11.82
CA GLU A 270 12.33 -0.55 -12.98
C GLU A 270 13.50 -1.47 -12.65
N PRO A 271 13.46 -2.75 -13.06
CA PRO A 271 14.62 -3.62 -12.92
C PRO A 271 15.85 -3.00 -13.58
N VAL A 272 16.91 -2.80 -12.81
CA VAL A 272 18.14 -2.11 -13.24
C VAL A 272 19.11 -3.13 -13.78
N ALA A 273 19.79 -2.84 -14.89
CA ALA A 273 20.82 -3.73 -15.42
C ALA A 273 21.89 -4.02 -14.35
N GLN A 274 22.20 -5.30 -14.14
CA GLN A 274 23.20 -5.69 -13.16
C GLN A 274 24.59 -5.25 -13.64
N SER A 275 25.15 -4.25 -12.99
CA SER A 275 26.50 -3.74 -13.23
C SER A 275 27.17 -3.37 -11.91
N PRO A 276 28.51 -3.34 -11.84
CA PRO A 276 29.22 -2.88 -10.64
C PRO A 276 28.79 -1.48 -10.20
N GLY A 277 28.57 -0.57 -11.16
CA GLY A 277 28.11 0.81 -10.88
C GLY A 277 26.71 0.83 -10.25
N ALA A 278 25.74 0.11 -10.82
CA ALA A 278 24.40 0.03 -10.25
C ALA A 278 24.37 -0.59 -8.85
N MET A 279 25.19 -1.62 -8.61
CA MET A 279 25.33 -2.24 -7.28
C MET A 279 25.95 -1.27 -6.27
N ALA A 280 27.01 -0.55 -6.66
CA ALA A 280 27.67 0.42 -5.80
C ALA A 280 26.73 1.58 -5.43
N GLU A 281 25.95 2.07 -6.38
CA GLU A 281 25.01 3.16 -6.15
C GLU A 281 23.85 2.76 -5.23
N LEU A 282 23.25 1.59 -5.45
CA LEU A 282 22.24 1.05 -4.53
C LEU A 282 22.83 0.78 -3.14
N SER A 283 24.07 0.29 -3.07
CA SER A 283 24.77 0.07 -1.80
C SER A 283 25.02 1.37 -1.04
N ALA A 284 25.41 2.45 -1.74
CA ALA A 284 25.73 3.74 -1.14
C ALA A 284 24.51 4.58 -0.76
N ALA A 285 23.32 4.23 -1.27
CA ALA A 285 22.12 5.01 -1.05
C ALA A 285 21.54 4.83 0.36
N ASP A 286 21.93 5.70 1.29
CA ASP A 286 21.43 5.67 2.67
C ASP A 286 19.97 6.13 2.77
N ASP A 287 19.10 5.29 3.34
CA ASP A 287 17.66 5.57 3.39
C ASP A 287 17.30 6.81 4.21
N SER A 288 18.04 7.10 5.29
CA SER A 288 17.81 8.30 6.12
C SER A 288 18.12 9.58 5.33
N THR A 289 19.19 9.57 4.55
CA THR A 289 19.59 10.66 3.66
C THR A 289 18.51 10.91 2.61
N TYR A 290 18.03 9.85 1.95
CA TYR A 290 16.98 9.95 0.93
C TYR A 290 15.60 10.30 1.52
N LEU A 291 15.28 9.86 2.74
CA LEU A 291 14.06 10.25 3.46
C LEU A 291 14.06 11.76 3.75
N ASN A 292 15.20 12.30 4.20
CA ASN A 292 15.36 13.73 4.42
C ASN A 292 15.25 14.52 3.10
N ALA A 293 15.86 14.04 2.02
CA ALA A 293 15.75 14.65 0.70
C ALA A 293 14.29 14.68 0.21
N MET A 294 13.58 13.55 0.30
CA MET A 294 12.16 13.45 -0.03
C MET A 294 11.31 14.41 0.80
N THR A 295 11.53 14.46 2.12
CA THR A 295 10.80 15.34 3.03
C THR A 295 10.99 16.81 2.66
N LYS A 296 12.24 17.24 2.43
CA LYS A 296 12.58 18.61 2.01
C LYS A 296 11.95 18.96 0.67
N PHE A 297 12.05 18.06 -0.30
CA PHE A 297 11.48 18.24 -1.64
C PHE A 297 9.97 18.50 -1.56
N TRP A 298 9.22 17.63 -0.88
CA TRP A 298 7.77 17.77 -0.81
C TRP A 298 7.32 18.95 0.06
N ALA A 299 8.03 19.24 1.15
CA ALA A 299 7.77 20.45 1.95
C ALA A 299 7.93 21.72 1.10
N LEU A 300 9.01 21.81 0.32
CA LEU A 300 9.23 22.93 -0.60
C LEU A 300 8.17 22.97 -1.70
N ALA A 301 7.84 21.83 -2.32
CA ALA A 301 6.87 21.76 -3.42
C ALA A 301 5.47 22.21 -2.96
N VAL A 302 5.00 21.73 -1.80
CA VAL A 302 3.70 22.10 -1.23
C VAL A 302 3.68 23.55 -0.75
N SER A 303 4.79 24.07 -0.22
CA SER A 303 4.88 25.48 0.25
C SER A 303 4.66 26.52 -0.85
N LYS A 304 4.84 26.15 -2.12
CA LYS A 304 4.57 27.01 -3.29
C LYS A 304 3.08 27.08 -3.64
N GLY A 305 2.26 26.20 -3.07
CA GLY A 305 0.82 26.14 -3.29
C GLY A 305 0.01 26.92 -2.25
N MET A 306 -1.31 26.85 -2.37
CA MET A 306 -2.23 27.40 -1.37
C MET A 306 -2.04 26.68 -0.01
N THR A 307 -1.92 27.46 1.06
CA THR A 307 -1.85 26.93 2.43
C THR A 307 -3.18 27.13 3.14
N ILE A 308 -3.67 26.07 3.77
CA ILE A 308 -4.84 26.12 4.66
C ILE A 308 -4.35 26.03 6.10
N SER A 309 -4.88 26.88 6.97
CA SER A 309 -4.62 26.83 8.41
C SER A 309 -5.95 26.73 9.16
N LEU A 310 -6.15 25.59 9.84
CA LEU A 310 -7.33 25.27 10.62
C LEU A 310 -6.88 24.57 11.91
N ALA A 311 -7.69 24.64 12.96
CA ALA A 311 -7.37 23.98 14.23
C ALA A 311 -7.34 22.44 14.12
N GLU A 312 -8.10 21.87 13.19
CA GLU A 312 -8.19 20.42 12.93
C GLU A 312 -7.02 19.95 12.03
N PRO A 313 -5.98 19.26 12.57
CA PRO A 313 -4.79 18.93 11.79
C PRO A 313 -5.08 17.95 10.64
N LYS A 314 -6.10 17.10 10.80
CA LYS A 314 -6.50 16.12 9.79
C LYS A 314 -6.94 16.80 8.49
N VAL A 315 -7.66 17.92 8.57
CA VAL A 315 -8.10 18.67 7.39
C VAL A 315 -6.90 19.33 6.68
N VAL A 316 -6.00 19.92 7.45
CA VAL A 316 -4.77 20.54 6.92
C VAL A 316 -3.90 19.49 6.22
N ASN A 317 -3.69 18.33 6.86
CA ASN A 317 -2.89 17.24 6.32
C ASN A 317 -3.54 16.61 5.08
N ALA A 318 -4.86 16.43 5.07
CA ALA A 318 -5.59 15.95 3.89
C ALA A 318 -5.43 16.92 2.70
N SER A 319 -5.50 18.24 2.93
CA SER A 319 -5.26 19.24 1.88
C SER A 319 -3.83 19.18 1.34
N ARG A 320 -2.82 19.03 2.22
CA ARG A 320 -1.42 18.87 1.81
C ARG A 320 -1.19 17.58 1.00
N ALA A 321 -1.74 16.46 1.45
CA ALA A 321 -1.66 15.19 0.73
C ALA A 321 -2.32 15.28 -0.65
N ALA A 322 -3.47 15.95 -0.77
CA ALA A 322 -4.10 16.19 -2.06
C ALA A 322 -3.22 17.03 -3.02
N LEU A 323 -2.52 18.05 -2.52
CA LEU A 323 -1.55 18.81 -3.32
C LEU A 323 -0.38 17.93 -3.77
N VAL A 324 0.15 17.07 -2.89
CA VAL A 324 1.19 16.09 -3.25
C VAL A 324 0.72 15.22 -4.42
N HIS A 325 -0.49 14.65 -4.35
CA HIS A 325 -1.05 13.85 -5.44
C HIS A 325 -1.22 14.64 -6.74
N ASN A 326 -1.71 15.88 -6.67
CA ASN A 326 -1.84 16.73 -7.85
C ASN A 326 -0.48 17.02 -8.51
N ILE A 327 0.56 17.24 -7.72
CA ILE A 327 1.92 17.46 -8.21
C ILE A 327 2.48 16.17 -8.81
N MET A 328 2.27 15.00 -8.19
CA MET A 328 2.69 13.70 -8.74
C MET A 328 2.10 13.46 -10.14
N CYS A 329 0.86 13.88 -10.36
CA CYS A 329 0.17 13.73 -11.66
C CYS A 329 0.64 14.71 -12.73
N GLN A 330 1.55 15.64 -12.41
CA GLN A 330 2.12 16.53 -13.42
C GLN A 330 3.07 15.75 -14.33
N GLU A 331 2.69 15.63 -15.60
CA GLU A 331 3.64 15.30 -16.65
C GLU A 331 4.49 16.55 -16.90
N TYR A 332 5.80 16.48 -16.64
CA TYR A 332 6.67 17.50 -17.20
C TYR A 332 6.77 17.25 -18.71
N PRO A 333 6.60 18.28 -19.56
CA PRO A 333 6.94 18.14 -20.96
C PRO A 333 8.39 17.63 -21.02
N LYS A 334 8.61 16.58 -21.83
CA LYS A 334 9.95 16.08 -22.09
C LYS A 334 10.83 17.29 -22.48
N PRO A 335 12.04 17.42 -21.91
CA PRO A 335 12.95 18.48 -22.32
C PRO A 335 13.24 18.42 -23.83
#